data_AF-A0A0N4WQ43-F1
#
_entry.id   AF-A0A0N4WQ43-F1
#
_cell.length_a   1.000
_cell.length_b   1.000
_cell.length_c   1.000
_cell.angle_alpha   90.00
_cell.angle_beta   90.00
_cell.angle_gamma   90.00
#
_symmetry.space_group_name_H-M   'P 1'
#
loop_
_entity.id
_entity.type
_entity.pdbx_description
1 polymer ?
#
loop_
_entity_poly.entity_id
_entity_poly.type
_entity_poly.pdbx_seq_one_letter_code
_entity_poly.pdbx_strand_id
1 'polypeptide(L)' 'MGQRLAPVSAIAFMSKIEKPALDRGPVLCCRYIDDCLIICSTQEEVDICYDLLNKQSGDINFTGKSLWRFGCHF' A
#
# COMPACT_ATOMS: atom_id res chain seq x y z
N MET A 1 19.11 -10.60 7.38
CA MET A 1 17.80 -11.00 7.93
C MET A 1 18.03 -11.99 9.07
N GLY A 2 18.07 -11.54 10.34
CA GLY A 2 18.43 -12.41 11.47
C GLY A 2 18.25 -11.80 12.86
N GLN A 3 17.65 -10.61 12.95
CA GLN A 3 17.33 -9.95 14.20
C GLN A 3 15.86 -10.25 14.54
N ARG A 4 15.58 -10.73 15.76
CA ARG A 4 14.23 -11.17 16.17
C ARG A 4 13.18 -10.05 16.11
N LEU A 5 13.61 -8.79 16.20
CA LEU A 5 12.72 -7.62 16.14
C LEU A 5 12.54 -7.06 14.73
N ALA A 6 13.37 -7.43 13.75
CA ALA A 6 13.29 -6.86 12.41
C ALA A 6 11.90 -7.00 11.76
N PRO A 7 11.20 -8.15 11.86
CA PRO A 7 9.84 -8.28 11.31
C PRO A 7 8.84 -7.34 11.98
N VAL A 8 8.96 -7.15 13.30
CA VAL A 8 8.04 -6.28 14.07
C VAL A 8 8.27 -4.82 13.69
N SER A 9 9.52 -4.40 13.56
CA SER A 9 9.88 -3.06 13.12
C SER A 9 9.40 -2.78 11.69
N ALA A 10 9.54 -3.75 10.78
CA ALA A 10 9.03 -3.64 9.41
C ALA A 10 7.50 -3.47 9.39
N ILE A 11 6.77 -4.30 10.15
CA ILE A 11 5.31 -4.16 10.29
C ILE A 11 4.90 -2.79 10.83
N ALA A 12 5.59 -2.29 11.86
CA ALA A 12 5.30 -0.99 12.46
C ALA A 12 5.59 0.16 11.47
N PHE A 13 6.67 0.06 10.71
CA PHE A 13 7.03 1.02 9.69
C PHE A 13 6.02 1.03 8.54
N MET A 14 5.69 -0.13 7.99
CA MET A 14 4.67 -0.27 6.93
C MET A 14 3.30 0.25 7.39
N SER A 15 2.91 -0.06 8.63
CA SER A 15 1.65 0.44 9.23
C SER A 15 1.57 1.97 9.25
N LYS A 16 2.69 2.67 9.43
CA LYS A 16 2.73 4.13 9.40
C LYS A 16 2.56 4.66 7.97
N ILE A 17 3.19 4.02 7.00
CA ILE A 17 3.18 4.42 5.59
C ILE A 17 1.81 4.23 4.94
N GLU A 18 1.14 3.12 5.22
CA GLU A 18 -0.14 2.80 4.58
C GLU A 18 -1.35 3.46 5.25
N LYS A 19 -1.23 3.90 6.51
CA LYS A 19 -2.31 4.59 7.25
C LYS A 19 -3.04 5.67 6.42
N PRO A 20 -2.37 6.61 5.76
CA PRO A 20 -3.05 7.63 4.94
C PRO A 20 -3.78 7.06 3.71
N ALA A 21 -3.35 5.90 3.19
CA ALA A 21 -4.07 5.21 2.12
C ALA A 21 -5.27 4.42 2.66
N LEU A 22 -5.16 3.82 3.85
CA LEU A 22 -6.25 3.14 4.56
C LEU A 22 -7.36 4.08 5.01
N ASP A 23 -7.01 5.28 5.47
CA ASP A 23 -7.97 6.31 5.92
C ASP A 23 -8.91 6.77 4.78
N ARG A 24 -8.54 6.51 3.52
CA ARG A 24 -9.41 6.76 2.35
C ARG A 24 -10.47 5.69 2.09
N GLY A 25 -10.41 4.56 2.79
CA GLY A 25 -11.36 3.46 2.64
C GLY A 25 -11.23 2.70 1.31
N PRO A 26 -10.06 2.08 1.03
CA PRO A 26 -9.92 1.22 -0.14
C PRO A 26 -10.88 0.03 -0.04
N VAL A 27 -11.31 -0.49 -1.20
CA VAL A 27 -12.16 -1.67 -1.32
C VAL A 27 -11.50 -2.90 -0.69
N LEU A 28 -10.19 -3.04 -0.89
CA LEU A 28 -9.41 -4.11 -0.28
C LEU A 28 -7.98 -3.63 -0.01
N CYS A 29 -7.49 -3.98 1.17
CA CYS A 29 -6.09 -3.82 1.55
C CYS A 29 -5.54 -5.15 2.07
N CYS A 30 -4.54 -5.71 1.36
CA CYS A 30 -3.81 -6.89 1.79
C CYS A 30 -2.36 -6.50 2.08
N ARG A 31 -1.83 -6.98 3.21
CA ARG A 31 -0.49 -6.63 3.67
C ARG A 31 0.35 -7.87 3.93
N TYR A 32 1.56 -7.87 3.39
CA TYR A 32 2.66 -8.70 3.84
C TYR A 32 3.71 -7.81 4.52
N ILE A 33 4.72 -8.38 5.18
CA ILE A 33 5.64 -7.63 6.06
C ILE A 33 6.20 -6.37 5.38
N ASP A 34 6.58 -6.45 4.10
CA ASP A 34 7.16 -5.35 3.33
C ASP A 34 6.34 -4.95 2.09
N ASP A 35 5.22 -5.64 1.81
CA ASP A 35 4.40 -5.41 0.62
C ASP A 35 2.96 -5.02 0.99
N CYS A 36 2.38 -4.05 0.28
CA CYS A 36 0.94 -3.76 0.39
C CYS A 36 0.25 -3.81 -0.98
N LEU A 37 -0.90 -4.47 -1.03
CA LEU A 37 -1.83 -4.45 -2.15
C LEU A 37 -3.02 -3.58 -1.76
N ILE A 38 -3.24 -2.50 -2.50
CA ILE A 38 -4.39 -1.60 -2.33
C ILE A 38 -5.26 -1.68 -3.58
N ILE A 39 -6.54 -1.94 -3.37
CA ILE A 39 -7.57 -1.96 -4.41
C ILE A 39 -8.60 -0.89 -4.06
N CYS A 40 -8.85 0.03 -4.99
CA CYS A 40 -9.89 1.06 -4.89
C CYS A 40 -10.93 0.88 -6.00
N SER A 41 -12.05 1.59 -5.90
CA SER A 41 -13.15 1.48 -6.86
C SER A 41 -12.83 2.17 -8.19
N THR A 42 -12.01 3.22 -8.14
CA THR A 42 -11.65 4.03 -9.31
C THR A 42 -10.13 4.11 -9.49
N GLN A 43 -9.69 4.30 -10.73
CA GLN A 43 -8.26 4.50 -11.02
C GLN A 43 -7.73 5.79 -10.37
N GLU A 44 -8.55 6.85 -10.31
CA GLU A 44 -8.18 8.09 -9.62
C GLU A 44 -7.87 7.85 -8.14
N GLU A 45 -8.72 7.09 -7.42
CA GLU A 45 -8.44 6.74 -6.02
C GLU A 45 -7.17 5.91 -5.87
N VAL A 46 -6.90 4.99 -6.81
CA VAL A 46 -5.65 4.21 -6.82
C VAL A 46 -4.46 5.14 -7.01
N ASP A 47 -4.52 6.08 -7.95
CA ASP A 47 -3.43 7.01 -8.25
C ASP A 47 -3.14 7.93 -7.06
N ILE A 48 -4.18 8.47 -6.42
CA ILE A 48 -3.98 9.31 -5.23
C ILE A 48 -3.46 8.46 -4.05
N CYS A 49 -3.84 7.20 -3.92
CA CYS A 49 -3.24 6.31 -2.90
C CYS A 49 -1.77 6.01 -3.21
N TYR A 50 -1.44 5.79 -4.48
CA TYR A 50 -0.07 5.57 -4.95
C TYR A 50 0.84 6.77 -4.64
N ASP A 51 0.37 7.98 -4.92
CA ASP A 51 1.10 9.21 -4.60
C ASP A 51 1.26 9.41 -3.09
N LEU A 52 0.22 9.10 -2.30
CA LEU A 52 0.32 9.18 -0.85
C LEU A 52 1.38 8.24 -0.30
N LEU A 53 1.38 6.97 -0.74
CA LEU A 53 2.32 5.95 -0.29
C LEU A 53 3.77 6.33 -0.61
N ASN A 54 4.03 6.77 -1.84
CA ASN A 54 5.38 7.19 -2.26
C ASN A 54 5.84 8.49 -1.60
N LYS A 55 4.92 9.34 -1.13
CA LYS A 55 5.27 10.56 -0.41
C LYS A 55 5.66 10.32 1.06
N GLN A 56 5.30 9.17 1.66
CA GLN A 56 5.54 8.91 3.08
C GLN A 56 7.00 8.67 3.44
N SER A 57 7.80 8.14 2.50
CA SER A 57 9.22 7.85 2.74
C SER A 57 10.00 7.93 1.44
N GLY A 58 11.19 8.54 1.49
CA GLY A 58 12.12 8.55 0.36
C GLY A 58 12.95 7.28 0.22
N ASP A 59 12.88 6.36 1.19
CA ASP A 59 13.66 5.13 1.24
C ASP A 59 12.97 3.96 0.55
N ILE A 60 11.65 4.08 0.30
CA ILE A 60 10.83 3.05 -0.34
C ILE A 60 10.07 3.66 -1.51
N ASN A 61 9.98 2.89 -2.60
CA ASN A 61 9.15 3.26 -3.75
C ASN A 61 8.17 2.11 -4.01
N PHE A 62 6.88 2.42 -3.93
CA PHE A 62 5.85 1.48 -4.32
C PHE A 62 5.80 1.39 -5.84
N THR A 63 5.53 0.21 -6.36
CA THR A 63 5.35 0.01 -7.80
C THR A 63 3.86 -0.03 -8.10
N GLY A 64 3.37 0.94 -8.86
CA GLY A 64 2.00 0.98 -9.36
C GLY A 64 1.91 0.08 -10.58
N LYS A 65 1.43 -1.14 -10.43
CA LYS A 65 1.02 -1.93 -11.59
C LYS A 65 -0.45 -1.64 -11.85
N SER A 66 -0.74 -1.08 -13.03
CA SER A 66 -2.10 -0.96 -13.58
C SER A 66 -2.63 -2.34 -13.98
N LEU A 67 -2.75 -3.24 -13.00
CA LEU A 67 -3.20 -4.62 -13.20
C LEU A 67 -4.74 -4.71 -13.38
N TRP A 68 -5.45 -3.58 -13.29
CA TRP A 68 -6.91 -3.48 -13.38
C TRP A 68 -7.46 -3.08 -14.75
N ARG A 69 -6.86 -3.57 -15.85
CA ARG A 69 -7.58 -3.65 -17.14
C ARG A 69 -8.51 -4.87 -17.24
N PHE A 70 -8.62 -5.68 -16.18
CA PHE A 70 -9.62 -6.73 -16.09
C PHE A 70 -10.74 -6.31 -15.16
N GLY A 71 -11.92 -6.09 -15.75
CA GLY A 71 -13.11 -5.60 -15.09
C GLY A 71 -13.48 -6.42 -13.86
N CYS A 72 -13.48 -5.76 -12.71
CA CYS A 72 -14.39 -6.09 -11.62
C CYS A 72 -15.50 -5.05 -11.66
N HIS A 73 -16.58 -5.38 -12.36
CA HIS A 73 -17.88 -4.81 -12.08
C HIS A 73 -18.37 -5.51 -10.81
N PHE A 74 -18.60 -4.76 -9.74
CA PHE A 74 -19.41 -5.25 -8.61
C PHE A 74 -20.84 -5.55 -9.06
#